data_AF-A0A7C4XGE5-F1
#
_entry.id   AF-A0A7C4XGE5-F1
#
_cell.length_a   1.000
_cell.length_b   1.000
_cell.length_c   1.000
_cell.angle_alpha   90.00
_cell.angle_beta   90.00
_cell.angle_gamma   90.00
#
_symmetry.space_group_name_H-M   'P 1'
#
loop_
_entity.id
_entity.type
_entity.pdbx_description
1 polymer ?
#
loop_
_entity_poly.entity_id
_entity_poly.type
_entity_poly.pdbx_seq_one_letter_code
_entity_poly.pdbx_strand_id
1 'polypeptide(L)' 'MGHNVSHANNKTKTRWLPNLQRVRAVHQGKVRRIKVCTTCIKSGRVQRP' A
#
# COMPACT_ATOMS: atom_id res chain seq x y z
N MET A 1 13.84 -2.55 2.09
CA MET A 1 14.80 -1.46 1.77
C MET A 1 15.70 -1.99 0.66
N GLY A 2 15.99 -1.23 -0.38
CA GLY A 2 16.90 -1.68 -1.43
C GLY A 2 17.68 -0.55 -2.04
N HIS A 3 18.29 -0.82 -3.19
CA HIS A 3 19.09 0.16 -3.92
C HIS A 3 18.54 0.34 -5.33
N ASN A 4 18.42 1.58 -5.78
CA ASN A 4 18.30 1.88 -7.19
C ASN A 4 19.73 1.80 -7.77
N VAL A 5 19.92 0.94 -8.77
CA VAL A 5 21.21 0.65 -9.38
C VAL A 5 21.20 1.23 -10.78
N SER A 6 22.11 2.16 -11.06
CA SER A 6 22.27 2.72 -12.40
C SER A 6 23.04 1.77 -13.32
N HIS A 7 23.04 2.07 -14.62
CA HIS A 7 23.87 1.36 -15.61
C HIS A 7 25.38 1.37 -15.26
N ALA A 8 25.85 2.38 -14.52
CA ALA A 8 27.23 2.47 -14.02
C ALA A 8 27.43 1.81 -12.64
N ASN A 9 26.47 1.00 -12.17
CA ASN A 9 26.47 0.36 -10.85
C ASN A 9 26.45 1.32 -9.64
N ASN A 10 26.04 2.57 -9.82
CA ASN A 10 25.86 3.49 -8.69
C ASN A 10 24.62 3.09 -7.89
N LYS A 11 24.79 2.80 -6.60
CA LYS A 11 23.74 2.32 -5.69
C LYS A 11 23.23 3.46 -4.83
N THR A 12 21.97 3.87 -5.01
CA THR A 12 21.29 4.84 -4.14
C THR A 12 20.23 4.13 -3.29
N LYS A 13 20.14 4.45 -1.99
CA LYS A 13 19.14 3.82 -1.10
C LYS A 13 17.74 4.21 -1.55
N THR A 14 16.89 3.21 -1.78
CA THR A 14 15.48 3.42 -2.13
C THR A 14 14.55 2.55 -1.27
N ARG A 15 13.30 2.99 -1.18
CA ARG A 15 12.22 2.30 -0.48
C ARG A 15 11.06 2.11 -1.45
N TRP A 16 10.71 0.86 -1.75
CA TRP A 16 9.47 0.56 -2.44
C TRP A 16 8.33 0.54 -1.43
N LEU A 17 7.53 1.60 -1.43
CA LEU A 17 6.35 1.68 -0.60
C LEU A 17 5.19 0.91 -1.26
N PRO A 18 4.37 0.18 -0.49
CA PRO A 18 3.19 -0.47 -1.04
C PRO A 18 2.21 0.58 -1.56
N ASN A 19 1.47 0.23 -2.62
CA ASN A 19 0.39 1.06 -3.15
C ASN A 19 -0.77 1.09 -2.15
N LEU A 20 -0.78 2.11 -1.30
CA LEU A 20 -1.79 2.35 -0.26
C LEU A 20 -2.88 3.26 -0.82
N GLN A 21 -4.11 2.75 -0.86
CA GLN A 21 -5.27 3.46 -1.38
C GLN A 21 -6.19 3.91 -0.26
N ARG A 22 -6.76 5.12 -0.39
CA ARG A 22 -7.74 5.66 0.56
C ARG A 22 -9.12 5.13 0.21
N VAL A 23 -9.70 4.30 1.06
CA VAL A 23 -11.02 3.69 0.82
C VAL A 23 -11.95 3.88 2.01
N ARG A 24 -13.26 3.88 1.75
CA ARG A 24 -14.27 3.74 2.80
C ARG A 24 -14.33 2.26 3.17
N ALA A 25 -14.14 1.96 4.44
CA ALA A 25 -14.22 0.61 4.95
C ALA A 25 -14.98 0.58 6.27
N VAL A 26 -15.67 -0.52 6.54
CA VAL A 26 -16.22 -0.81 7.86
C VAL A 26 -15.06 -1.26 8.74
N HIS A 27 -14.69 -0.45 9.72
CA HIS A 27 -13.69 -0.79 10.72
C HIS A 27 -14.35 -0.74 12.09
N GLN A 28 -14.39 -1.87 12.79
CA GLN A 28 -15.02 -2.01 14.11
C GLN A 28 -16.49 -1.51 14.12
N GLY A 29 -17.28 -1.91 13.11
CA GLY A 29 -18.69 -1.55 12.99
C GLY A 29 -19.00 -0.12 12.55
N LYS A 30 -17.99 0.74 12.33
CA LYS A 30 -18.17 2.11 11.82
C LYS A 30 -17.52 2.29 10.46
N VAL A 31 -18.20 2.97 9.55
CA VAL A 31 -17.63 3.33 8.23
C VAL A 31 -16.62 4.45 8.42
N ARG A 32 -15.34 4.17 8.15
CA ARG A 32 -14.24 5.14 8.22
C ARG A 32 -13.46 5.16 6.92
N ARG A 33 -12.79 6.28 6.64
CA ARG A 33 -11.80 6.38 5.56
C ARG A 33 -10.45 5.92 6.09
N ILE A 34 -9.96 4.79 5.60
CA ILE A 34 -8.67 4.21 6.01
C ILE A 34 -7.76 4.00 4.79
N LYS A 35 -6.44 3.97 5.04
CA LYS A 35 -5.45 3.58 4.03
C LYS A 35 -5.36 2.06 4.01
N VAL A 36 -5.59 1.47 2.85
CA VAL A 36 -5.61 0.02 2.67
C VAL A 36 -4.71 -0.35 1.51
N CYS A 37 -3.98 -1.46 1.66
CA CYS A 37 -3.12 -1.97 0.62
C CYS A 37 -3.95 -2.47 -0.59
N THR A 38 -3.51 -2.23 -1.82
CA THR A 38 -4.23 -2.70 -3.03
C THR A 38 -4.45 -4.21 -3.05
N THR A 39 -3.50 -4.99 -2.52
CA THR A 39 -3.66 -6.44 -2.38
C THR A 39 -4.76 -6.82 -1.39
N CYS A 40 -4.88 -6.07 -0.28
CA CYS A 40 -5.95 -6.22 0.71
C CYS A 40 -7.33 -5.97 0.06
N ILE A 41 -7.43 -4.93 -0.77
CA ILE A 41 -8.63 -4.61 -1.55
C ILE A 41 -8.97 -5.76 -2.51
N LYS A 42 -8.00 -6.24 -3.29
CA LYS A 42 -8.19 -7.32 -4.26
C LYS A 42 -8.62 -8.63 -3.58
N SER A 43 -8.09 -8.91 -2.41
CA SER A 43 -8.41 -10.12 -1.63
C SER A 43 -9.74 -10.06 -0.87
N GLY A 44 -10.50 -8.96 -0.95
CA GLY A 44 -11.78 -8.82 -0.23
C GLY A 44 -11.65 -8.75 1.29
N ARG A 45 -10.43 -8.65 1.84
CA ARG A 45 -10.17 -8.56 3.29
C ARG A 45 -10.70 -7.28 3.94
N VAL A 46 -11.19 -6.33 3.14
CA VAL A 46 -11.73 -5.06 3.61
C VAL A 46 -13.16 -4.92 3.11
N GLN A 47 -14.10 -4.91 4.05
CA GLN A 47 -15.51 -4.67 3.80
C GLN A 47 -15.68 -3.22 3.33
N ARG A 48 -16.00 -3.04 2.05
CA ARG A 48 -16.46 -1.76 1.50
C ARG A 48 -17.97 -1.70 1.75
N PRO A 49 -18.50 -0.56 2.26
CA PRO A 49 -19.93 -0.35 2.30
C PRO A 49 -20.51 -0.28 0.88
#